data_AF-A0A7C4IUP5-F1
#
_entry.id   AF-A0A7C4IUP5-F1
#
_cell.length_a   1.000
_cell.length_b   1.000
_cell.length_c   1.000
_cell.angle_alpha   90.00
_cell.angle_beta   90.00
_cell.angle_gamma   90.00
#
_symmetry.space_group_name_H-M   'P 1'
#
loop_
_entity.id
_entity.type
_entity.pdbx_description
1 polymer ?
#
loop_
_entity_poly.entity_id
_entity_poly.type
_entity_poly.pdbx_seq_one_letter_code
_entity_poly.pdbx_strand_id
1 'polypeptide(L)'
;MIRFVFLILLALVALPQPVLGETPGSYAIQVDVFKDLQRAKKGTELLKKKGLDAFWKEEKQAGKTSRYMVYIGPFESREEAREEAKRLKQEGILPDYSIKSLKPSDQAEPSQAQGTSVPEKKDPGLVISEIVFKLKAPGKETVWIQGDGPFTPSVFALEEDKPRFVIDIKDTLPVKRELSQIAADGQFIERIRTFYHRENRTLRVVLDLQPSKSYRISQFFYQAQNLYAVEVEGE
;
A
#
# COMPACT_ATOMS: atom_id res chain seq x y z
N MET A 1 38.72 0.93 58.49
CA MET A 1 37.30 0.72 58.15
C MET A 1 36.97 1.58 56.94
N ILE A 2 36.90 0.97 55.75
CA ILE A 2 36.83 1.67 54.46
C ILE A 2 35.36 1.81 54.06
N ARG A 3 34.92 3.06 53.86
CA ARG A 3 33.59 3.40 53.33
C ARG A 3 33.57 3.17 51.83
N PHE A 4 32.73 2.26 51.35
CA PHE A 4 32.48 2.09 49.92
C PHE A 4 31.56 3.21 49.41
N VAL A 5 32.10 4.05 48.53
CA VAL A 5 31.36 4.98 47.68
C VAL A 5 30.82 4.19 46.51
N PHE A 6 29.51 4.09 46.37
CA PHE A 6 28.87 3.51 45.19
C PHE A 6 28.80 4.58 44.10
N LEU A 7 29.65 4.42 43.07
CA LEU A 7 29.57 5.13 41.80
C LEU A 7 28.34 4.63 41.04
N ILE A 8 27.35 5.51 40.86
CA ILE A 8 26.21 5.29 39.97
C ILE A 8 26.73 5.45 38.52
N LEU A 9 26.87 4.32 37.83
CA LEU A 9 27.13 4.28 36.40
C LEU A 9 25.81 4.55 35.68
N LEU A 10 25.67 5.78 35.15
CA LEU A 10 24.58 6.18 34.27
C LEU A 10 24.79 5.48 32.90
N ALA A 11 24.23 4.29 32.71
CA ALA A 11 24.21 3.64 31.42
C ALA A 11 23.17 4.34 30.53
N LEU A 12 23.67 5.15 29.60
CA LEU A 12 22.91 5.74 28.50
C LEU A 12 22.44 4.61 27.57
N VAL A 13 21.26 4.05 27.81
CA VAL A 13 20.61 3.13 26.87
C VAL A 13 20.04 3.98 25.73
N ALA A 14 20.76 4.03 24.62
CA ALA A 14 20.21 4.51 23.36
C ALA A 14 19.04 3.59 22.99
N LEU A 15 17.82 4.13 23.07
CA LEU A 15 16.60 3.45 22.62
C LEU A 15 16.77 3.09 21.13
N PRO A 16 16.43 1.85 20.70
CA PRO A 16 16.18 1.61 19.30
C PRO A 16 14.99 2.48 18.89
N GLN A 17 15.23 3.41 17.97
CA GLN A 17 14.14 4.16 17.34
C GLN A 17 13.29 3.18 16.53
N PRO A 18 11.96 3.21 16.63
CA PRO A 18 11.12 2.46 15.72
C PRO A 18 11.30 3.06 14.32
N VAL A 19 11.93 2.32 13.42
CA VAL A 19 11.85 2.56 11.99
C VAL A 19 10.63 1.80 11.49
N LEU A 20 10.03 2.35 10.43
CA LEU A 20 9.22 1.64 9.43
C LEU A 20 7.70 1.66 9.65
N GLY A 21 7.11 2.78 9.22
CA GLY A 21 5.85 2.69 8.48
C GLY A 21 6.15 2.19 7.07
N GLU A 22 5.48 1.14 6.62
CA GLU A 22 5.57 0.68 5.23
C GLU A 22 4.85 1.68 4.33
N THR A 23 5.63 2.63 3.81
CA THR A 23 5.20 3.57 2.78
C THR A 23 5.02 2.82 1.46
N PRO A 24 3.98 3.10 0.64
CA PRO A 24 3.91 2.55 -0.71
C PRO A 24 5.19 2.93 -1.44
N GLY A 25 5.89 1.90 -1.96
CA GLY A 25 7.22 2.06 -2.51
C GLY A 25 7.29 3.24 -3.48
N SER A 26 7.99 4.29 -3.05
CA SER A 26 8.02 5.57 -3.75
C SER A 26 9.00 5.58 -4.92
N TYR A 27 9.70 4.47 -5.17
CA TYR A 27 10.74 4.36 -6.17
C TYR A 27 10.63 3.07 -6.98
N ALA A 28 11.09 3.10 -8.23
CA ALA A 28 11.21 1.93 -9.09
C ALA A 28 12.45 2.03 -9.97
N ILE A 29 12.95 0.88 -10.38
CA ILE A 29 14.08 0.77 -11.31
C ILE A 29 13.49 0.75 -12.71
N GLN A 30 13.61 1.83 -13.46
CA GLN A 30 13.29 1.84 -14.89
C GLN A 30 14.39 1.11 -15.64
N VAL A 31 14.02 0.07 -16.38
CA VAL A 31 14.98 -0.80 -17.09
C VAL A 31 14.92 -0.65 -18.59
N ASP A 32 13.75 -0.30 -19.14
CA ASP A 32 13.58 -0.10 -20.59
C ASP A 32 12.50 0.93 -20.91
N VAL A 33 12.58 1.50 -22.11
CA VAL A 33 11.56 2.38 -22.68
C VAL A 33 11.27 1.97 -24.12
N PHE A 34 10.03 1.62 -24.40
CA PHE A 34 9.58 1.21 -25.72
C PHE A 34 8.61 2.23 -26.32
N LYS A 35 8.58 2.31 -27.65
CA LYS A 35 7.51 3.02 -28.40
C LYS A 35 6.32 2.12 -28.70
N ASP A 36 6.48 0.82 -28.48
CA ASP A 36 5.50 -0.22 -28.80
C ASP A 36 5.07 -0.96 -27.52
N LEU A 37 3.75 -1.09 -27.35
CA LEU A 37 3.15 -1.72 -26.17
C LEU A 37 3.49 -3.21 -26.07
N GLN A 38 3.53 -3.93 -27.20
CA GLN A 38 3.79 -5.37 -27.18
C GLN A 38 5.22 -5.67 -26.75
N ARG A 39 6.18 -4.83 -27.14
CA ARG A 39 7.56 -4.90 -26.65
C ARG A 39 7.64 -4.65 -25.15
N ALA A 40 6.93 -3.64 -24.63
CA ALA A 40 6.89 -3.39 -23.18
C ALA A 40 6.29 -4.56 -22.40
N LYS A 41 5.15 -5.09 -22.85
CA LYS A 41 4.53 -6.29 -22.26
C LYS A 41 5.48 -7.49 -22.28
N LYS A 42 6.11 -7.78 -23.43
CA LYS A 42 7.05 -8.89 -23.56
C LYS A 42 8.28 -8.71 -22.65
N GLY A 43 8.78 -7.49 -22.53
CA GLY A 43 9.87 -7.14 -21.61
C GLY A 43 9.49 -7.36 -20.14
N THR A 44 8.32 -6.88 -19.73
CA THR A 44 7.78 -7.11 -18.38
C THR A 44 7.63 -8.60 -18.07
N GLU A 45 7.05 -9.37 -18.99
CA GLU A 45 6.88 -10.82 -18.78
C GLU A 45 8.21 -11.58 -18.70
N LEU A 46 9.24 -11.13 -19.44
CA LEU A 46 10.57 -11.73 -19.36
C LEU A 46 11.21 -11.49 -17.98
N LEU A 47 11.04 -10.29 -17.41
CA LEU A 47 11.54 -9.95 -16.08
C LEU A 47 10.79 -10.71 -14.99
N LYS A 48 9.45 -10.85 -15.12
CA LYS A 48 8.65 -11.69 -14.22
C LYS A 48 9.06 -13.15 -14.23
N LYS A 49 9.34 -13.71 -15.41
CA LYS A 49 9.87 -15.09 -15.54
C LYS A 49 11.23 -15.29 -14.88
N LYS A 50 12.00 -14.20 -14.68
CA LYS A 50 13.26 -14.19 -13.93
C LYS A 50 13.05 -13.99 -12.42
N GLY A 51 11.80 -13.99 -11.95
CA GLY A 51 11.45 -13.82 -10.54
C GLY A 51 11.43 -12.37 -10.06
N LEU A 52 11.45 -11.39 -10.98
CA LEU A 52 11.48 -9.97 -10.64
C LEU A 52 10.06 -9.40 -10.64
N ASP A 53 9.74 -8.58 -9.65
CA ASP A 53 8.49 -7.84 -9.61
C ASP A 53 8.55 -6.68 -10.61
N ALA A 54 8.10 -6.94 -11.84
CA ALA A 54 8.19 -6.02 -12.96
C ALA A 54 6.81 -5.59 -13.44
N PHE A 55 6.71 -4.32 -13.85
CA PHE A 55 5.51 -3.73 -14.42
C PHE A 55 5.86 -2.77 -15.55
N TRP A 56 4.88 -2.29 -16.30
CA TRP A 56 5.07 -1.23 -17.28
C TRP A 56 4.06 -0.11 -17.06
N LYS A 57 4.42 1.12 -17.47
CA LYS A 57 3.51 2.27 -17.49
C LYS A 57 3.56 2.95 -18.86
N GLU A 58 2.42 3.43 -19.32
CA GLU A 58 2.34 4.31 -20.49
C GLU A 58 2.48 5.77 -20.05
N GLU A 59 3.33 6.53 -20.74
CA GLU A 59 3.45 7.98 -20.60
C GLU A 59 3.12 8.65 -21.94
N LYS A 60 2.06 9.47 -21.91
CA LYS A 60 1.59 10.26 -23.03
C LYS A 60 2.00 11.71 -22.82
N GLN A 61 2.89 12.21 -23.67
CA GLN A 61 3.15 13.65 -23.76
C GLN A 61 2.21 14.26 -24.80
N ALA A 62 1.53 15.36 -24.44
CA ALA A 62 0.63 16.06 -25.35
C ALA A 62 1.32 16.39 -26.68
N GLY A 63 0.78 15.89 -27.79
CA GLY A 63 1.33 16.08 -29.14
C GLY A 63 2.48 15.16 -29.55
N LYS A 64 2.86 14.16 -28.74
CA LYS A 64 3.93 13.18 -29.06
C LYS A 64 3.47 11.73 -28.91
N THR A 65 4.20 10.82 -29.57
CA THR A 65 3.96 9.37 -29.50
C THR A 65 4.12 8.83 -28.07
N SER A 66 3.18 8.01 -27.62
CA SER A 66 3.23 7.30 -26.34
C SER A 66 4.55 6.54 -26.16
N ARG A 67 5.10 6.60 -24.95
CA ARG A 67 6.22 5.74 -24.53
C ARG A 67 5.73 4.79 -23.45
N TYR A 68 6.30 3.59 -23.44
CA TYR A 68 5.98 2.53 -22.51
C TYR A 68 7.24 2.21 -21.72
N MET A 69 7.29 2.62 -20.45
CA MET A 69 8.43 2.39 -19.57
C MET A 69 8.23 1.12 -18.77
N VAL A 70 9.25 0.27 -18.75
CA VAL A 70 9.28 -0.97 -17.96
C VAL A 70 10.07 -0.72 -16.69
N TYR A 71 9.51 -1.19 -15.58
CA TYR A 71 10.00 -0.98 -14.23
C TYR A 71 10.17 -2.31 -13.48
N ILE A 72 11.03 -2.29 -12.48
CA ILE A 72 11.13 -3.29 -11.40
C ILE A 72 10.86 -2.56 -10.07
N GLY A 73 10.12 -3.19 -9.17
CA GLY A 73 9.67 -2.62 -7.89
C GLY A 73 8.14 -2.66 -7.77
N PRO A 74 7.53 -1.91 -6.83
CA PRO A 74 8.07 -0.70 -6.19
C PRO A 74 9.01 -0.97 -4.99
N PHE A 75 9.82 0.03 -4.63
CA PHE A 75 10.75 0.05 -3.49
C PHE A 75 10.47 1.24 -2.58
N GLU A 76 10.62 1.07 -1.28
CA GLU A 76 10.31 2.07 -0.24
C GLU A 76 11.21 3.30 -0.36
N SER A 77 12.50 3.08 -0.67
CA SER A 77 13.48 4.16 -0.76
C SER A 77 14.27 4.15 -2.07
N ARG A 78 14.84 5.31 -2.41
CA ARG A 78 15.73 5.46 -3.57
C ARG A 78 16.98 4.62 -3.43
N GLU A 79 17.50 4.52 -2.21
CA GLU A 79 18.67 3.73 -1.84
C GLU A 79 18.40 2.23 -1.98
N GLU A 80 17.24 1.75 -1.52
CA GLU A 80 16.82 0.36 -1.71
C GLU A 80 16.70 0.00 -3.20
N ALA A 81 16.00 0.83 -3.98
CA ALA A 81 15.93 0.66 -5.44
C ALA A 81 17.33 0.68 -6.09
N ARG A 82 18.26 1.49 -5.56
CA ARG A 82 19.63 1.60 -6.08
C ARG A 82 20.48 0.37 -5.75
N GLU A 83 20.39 -0.16 -4.54
CA GLU A 83 21.11 -1.38 -4.15
C GLU A 83 20.60 -2.58 -4.94
N GLU A 84 19.28 -2.72 -5.08
CA GLU A 84 18.69 -3.78 -5.89
C GLU A 84 19.10 -3.64 -7.38
N ALA A 85 19.09 -2.43 -7.94
CA ALA A 85 19.54 -2.21 -9.31
C ALA A 85 21.04 -2.54 -9.52
N LYS A 86 21.90 -2.23 -8.54
CA LYS A 86 23.32 -2.60 -8.58
C LYS A 86 23.48 -4.13 -8.58
N ARG A 87 22.74 -4.83 -7.71
CA ARG A 87 22.73 -6.30 -7.63
C ARG A 87 22.34 -6.91 -8.98
N LEU A 88 21.22 -6.46 -9.56
CA LEU A 88 20.73 -6.95 -10.86
C LEU A 88 21.70 -6.64 -12.02
N LYS A 89 22.45 -5.54 -11.95
CA LYS A 89 23.51 -5.22 -12.92
C LYS A 89 24.74 -6.10 -12.77
N GLN A 90 25.15 -6.39 -11.53
CA GLN A 90 26.28 -7.29 -11.23
C GLN A 90 25.97 -8.76 -11.61
N GLU A 91 24.73 -9.20 -11.41
CA GLU A 91 24.24 -10.52 -11.83
C GLU A 91 24.04 -10.63 -13.36
N GLY A 92 24.29 -9.55 -14.12
CA GLY A 92 24.14 -9.51 -15.58
C GLY A 92 22.69 -9.59 -16.05
N ILE A 93 21.73 -9.36 -15.15
CA ILE A 93 20.29 -9.42 -15.43
C ILE A 93 19.83 -8.14 -16.13
N LEU A 94 20.41 -6.99 -15.78
CA LEU A 94 20.12 -5.69 -16.38
C LEU A 94 21.37 -5.09 -17.05
N PRO A 95 21.30 -4.69 -18.33
CA PRO A 95 22.42 -4.00 -18.98
C PRO A 95 22.59 -2.56 -18.47
N ASP A 96 21.47 -1.84 -18.29
CA ASP A 96 21.44 -0.49 -17.74
C ASP A 96 20.13 -0.20 -17.01
N TYR A 97 20.10 0.86 -16.19
CA TYR A 97 18.92 1.22 -15.41
C TYR A 97 18.85 2.69 -15.00
N SER A 98 17.67 3.16 -14.59
CA SER A 98 17.44 4.48 -14.01
C SER A 98 16.46 4.41 -12.84
N ILE A 99 16.79 4.95 -11.69
CA ILE A 99 15.87 5.00 -10.54
C ILE A 99 14.87 6.14 -10.73
N LYS A 100 13.58 5.83 -10.68
CA LYS A 100 12.47 6.79 -10.80
C LYS A 100 11.66 6.84 -9.52
N SER A 101 11.29 8.03 -9.07
CA SER A 101 10.27 8.15 -8.05
C SER A 101 8.90 7.93 -8.69
N LEU A 102 8.08 7.08 -8.08
CA LEU A 102 6.71 6.76 -8.48
C LEU A 102 5.67 7.74 -7.90
N LYS A 103 6.11 8.78 -7.17
CA LYS A 103 5.21 9.84 -6.71
C LYS A 103 4.34 10.35 -7.87
N PRO A 104 3.05 10.64 -7.64
CA PRO A 104 2.30 11.54 -8.52
C PRO A 104 3.10 12.85 -8.55
N SER A 105 3.44 13.32 -9.73
CA SER A 105 4.24 14.53 -9.90
C SER A 105 3.47 15.76 -9.44
N ASP A 106 3.55 16.08 -8.15
CA ASP A 106 3.64 17.46 -7.66
C ASP A 106 5.10 17.91 -7.80
N GLN A 107 5.52 18.24 -9.02
CA GLN A 107 6.53 19.27 -9.27
C GLN A 107 6.28 19.84 -10.67
N ALA A 108 5.41 20.85 -10.74
CA ALA A 108 5.77 22.13 -11.33
C ALA A 108 4.76 23.18 -10.92
N GLU A 109 5.08 24.00 -9.92
CA GLU A 109 4.85 25.45 -9.98
C GLU A 109 6.04 26.16 -9.31
N PRO A 110 6.51 27.34 -9.78
CA PRO A 110 5.85 28.24 -10.73
C PRO A 110 6.74 28.67 -11.92
N SER A 111 6.13 28.87 -13.10
CA SER A 111 6.41 30.05 -13.94
C SER A 111 5.28 30.25 -14.94
N GLN A 112 4.93 31.52 -15.15
CA GLN A 112 3.62 32.03 -15.53
C GLN A 112 3.27 31.87 -17.02
N ALA A 113 2.00 31.61 -17.33
CA ALA A 113 1.14 32.48 -18.15
C ALA A 113 -0.28 31.89 -18.31
N GLN A 114 -1.25 32.78 -18.33
CA GLN A 114 -2.71 32.63 -18.19
C GLN A 114 -3.45 31.85 -19.30
N GLY A 115 -4.64 31.33 -18.92
CA GLY A 115 -5.81 31.06 -19.77
C GLY A 115 -5.77 29.69 -20.47
N THR A 116 -6.71 28.76 -20.29
CA THR A 116 -8.18 28.91 -20.35
C THR A 116 -8.82 27.63 -19.79
N SER A 117 -9.95 27.79 -19.12
CA SER A 117 -10.78 26.75 -18.51
C SER A 117 -11.27 25.67 -19.49
N VAL A 118 -11.21 24.40 -19.06
CA VAL A 118 -12.00 23.29 -19.62
C VAL A 118 -12.58 22.50 -18.44
N PRO A 119 -13.89 22.17 -18.43
CA PRO A 119 -14.62 21.80 -17.24
C PRO A 119 -14.23 20.41 -16.70
N GLU A 120 -14.01 20.37 -15.40
CA GLU A 120 -13.80 19.17 -14.58
C GLU A 120 -15.00 18.24 -14.67
N LYS A 121 -14.81 17.07 -15.28
CA LYS A 121 -15.81 16.02 -15.33
C LYS A 121 -15.87 15.40 -13.92
N LYS A 122 -16.95 15.70 -13.18
CA LYS A 122 -17.22 15.13 -11.83
C LYS A 122 -16.96 13.63 -11.81
N ASP A 123 -15.99 13.22 -10.98
CA ASP A 123 -15.71 11.83 -10.67
C ASP A 123 -16.88 11.22 -9.85
N PRO A 124 -17.51 10.13 -10.30
CA PRO A 124 -18.64 9.52 -9.60
C PRO A 124 -18.26 8.98 -8.19
N GLY A 125 -16.98 8.85 -7.84
CA GLY A 125 -16.53 8.33 -6.55
C GLY A 125 -16.57 6.81 -6.47
N LEU A 126 -15.63 6.24 -5.72
CA LEU A 126 -15.46 4.79 -5.54
C LEU A 126 -16.64 4.18 -4.77
N VAL A 127 -17.23 3.10 -5.29
CA VAL A 127 -18.27 2.34 -4.57
C VAL A 127 -17.65 1.11 -3.93
N ILE A 128 -17.77 1.01 -2.62
CA ILE A 128 -17.51 -0.26 -1.91
C ILE A 128 -18.78 -1.10 -1.97
N SER A 129 -18.74 -2.16 -2.78
CA SER A 129 -19.89 -3.00 -3.06
C SER A 129 -20.11 -4.08 -2.01
N GLU A 130 -19.04 -4.54 -1.36
CA GLU A 130 -19.12 -5.65 -0.41
C GLU A 130 -18.06 -5.52 0.69
N ILE A 131 -18.43 -5.93 1.91
CA ILE A 131 -17.53 -6.17 3.03
C ILE A 131 -17.97 -7.48 3.69
N VAL A 132 -17.10 -8.50 3.70
CA VAL A 132 -17.48 -9.87 4.07
C VAL A 132 -16.48 -10.48 5.04
N PHE A 133 -16.98 -11.03 6.13
CA PHE A 133 -16.21 -11.91 7.02
C PHE A 133 -16.27 -13.36 6.53
N LYS A 134 -15.12 -14.04 6.52
CA LYS A 134 -14.99 -15.45 6.14
C LYS A 134 -14.10 -16.22 7.10
N LEU A 135 -14.55 -17.39 7.51
CA LEU A 135 -13.72 -18.40 8.15
C LEU A 135 -13.04 -19.23 7.06
N LYS A 136 -11.71 -19.20 7.00
CA LYS A 136 -10.94 -19.89 5.94
C LYS A 136 -10.45 -21.26 6.39
N ALA A 137 -10.03 -21.37 7.64
CA ALA A 137 -9.59 -22.60 8.30
C ALA A 137 -9.69 -22.40 9.84
N PRO A 138 -9.61 -23.46 10.66
CA PRO A 138 -9.47 -23.29 12.10
C PRO A 138 -8.30 -22.38 12.43
N GLY A 139 -8.52 -21.35 13.25
CA GLY A 139 -7.47 -20.38 13.59
C GLY A 139 -7.17 -19.34 12.51
N LYS A 140 -7.99 -19.23 11.45
CA LYS A 140 -7.75 -18.32 10.32
C LYS A 140 -9.01 -17.62 9.82
N GLU A 141 -9.04 -16.30 10.00
CA GLU A 141 -10.15 -15.41 9.69
C GLU A 141 -9.77 -14.44 8.59
N THR A 142 -10.74 -14.07 7.75
CA THR A 142 -10.47 -13.13 6.66
C THR A 142 -11.62 -12.15 6.49
N VAL A 143 -11.28 -10.88 6.27
CA VAL A 143 -12.22 -9.83 5.88
C VAL A 143 -11.92 -9.40 4.47
N TRP A 144 -12.91 -9.47 3.58
CA TRP A 144 -12.84 -9.04 2.19
C TRP A 144 -13.56 -7.71 2.02
N ILE A 145 -12.92 -6.76 1.36
CA ILE A 145 -13.47 -5.45 1.01
C ILE A 145 -13.38 -5.29 -0.51
N GLN A 146 -14.53 -5.18 -1.15
CA GLN A 146 -14.66 -5.19 -2.61
C GLN A 146 -15.08 -3.81 -3.11
N GLY A 147 -14.32 -3.25 -4.04
CA GLY A 147 -14.63 -2.00 -4.74
C GLY A 147 -15.08 -2.23 -6.18
N ASP A 148 -15.81 -1.27 -6.74
CA ASP A 148 -16.14 -1.24 -8.18
C ASP A 148 -14.99 -0.70 -9.05
N GLY A 149 -14.03 -0.03 -8.42
CA GLY A 149 -12.81 0.50 -9.02
C GLY A 149 -11.58 0.24 -8.15
N PRO A 150 -10.38 0.53 -8.67
CA PRO A 150 -9.14 0.39 -7.91
C PRO A 150 -9.14 1.35 -6.73
N PHE A 151 -8.63 0.89 -5.58
CA PHE A 151 -8.52 1.70 -4.38
C PHE A 151 -7.30 1.31 -3.56
N THR A 152 -6.85 2.25 -2.73
CA THR A 152 -5.70 2.05 -1.84
C THR A 152 -6.15 2.31 -0.40
N PRO A 153 -6.26 1.27 0.44
CA PRO A 153 -6.55 1.46 1.85
C PRO A 153 -5.34 2.04 2.58
N SER A 154 -5.58 2.95 3.53
CA SER A 154 -4.62 3.37 4.54
C SER A 154 -4.93 2.61 5.82
N VAL A 155 -3.96 1.90 6.39
CA VAL A 155 -4.20 1.04 7.55
C VAL A 155 -3.32 1.39 8.75
N PHE A 156 -3.83 1.09 9.94
CA PHE A 156 -3.07 1.16 11.18
C PHE A 156 -3.71 0.29 12.27
N ALA A 157 -2.89 -0.16 13.21
CA ALA A 157 -3.34 -0.88 14.39
C ALA A 157 -3.42 0.06 15.60
N LEU A 158 -4.41 -0.14 16.46
CA LEU A 158 -4.47 0.40 17.81
C LEU A 158 -4.30 -0.78 18.75
N GLU A 159 -3.20 -0.85 19.49
CA GLU A 159 -2.80 -2.00 20.32
C GLU A 159 -3.13 -1.82 21.82
N GLU A 160 -4.09 -0.94 22.12
CA GLU A 160 -4.53 -0.65 23.49
C GLU A 160 -5.43 -1.77 24.06
N ASP A 161 -6.04 -1.56 25.23
CA ASP A 161 -6.95 -2.51 25.93
C ASP A 161 -8.05 -3.13 25.05
N LYS A 162 -8.40 -2.47 23.95
CA LYS A 162 -9.35 -2.93 22.93
C LYS A 162 -8.68 -2.81 21.57
N PRO A 163 -7.93 -3.85 21.14
CA PRO A 163 -7.15 -3.76 19.95
C PRO A 163 -8.05 -3.65 18.72
N ARG A 164 -7.65 -2.80 17.79
CA ARG A 164 -8.42 -2.49 16.58
C ARG A 164 -7.49 -2.43 15.38
N PHE A 165 -7.89 -3.07 14.29
CA PHE A 165 -7.28 -2.85 12.99
C PHE A 165 -8.16 -1.91 12.17
N VAL A 166 -7.63 -0.74 11.84
CA VAL A 166 -8.38 0.33 11.17
C VAL A 166 -7.94 0.44 9.72
N ILE A 167 -8.92 0.53 8.82
CA ILE A 167 -8.74 0.58 7.37
C ILE A 167 -9.52 1.78 6.84
N ASP A 168 -8.82 2.79 6.35
CA ASP A 168 -9.40 4.00 5.75
C ASP A 168 -9.32 3.94 4.22
N ILE A 169 -10.45 4.13 3.56
CA ILE A 169 -10.57 4.13 2.09
C ILE A 169 -11.13 5.48 1.65
N LYS A 170 -10.32 6.26 0.94
CA LYS A 170 -10.65 7.61 0.49
C LYS A 170 -11.50 7.62 -0.78
N ASP A 171 -12.07 8.78 -1.07
CA ASP A 171 -12.83 9.08 -2.29
C ASP A 171 -14.01 8.12 -2.53
N THR A 172 -14.52 7.53 -1.44
CA THR A 172 -15.66 6.60 -1.50
C THR A 172 -16.97 7.37 -1.55
N LEU A 173 -18.00 6.72 -2.09
CA LEU A 173 -19.39 7.06 -1.81
C LEU A 173 -19.82 6.44 -0.48
N PRO A 174 -20.84 7.02 0.20
CA PRO A 174 -21.40 6.42 1.40
C PRO A 174 -21.83 4.97 1.15
N VAL A 175 -21.41 4.05 2.02
CA VAL A 175 -21.82 2.64 1.94
C VAL A 175 -23.30 2.47 2.26
N LYS A 176 -23.88 1.40 1.72
CA LYS A 176 -25.25 1.01 2.06
C LYS A 176 -25.34 0.61 3.54
N ARG A 177 -26.53 0.76 4.13
CA ARG A 177 -26.76 0.55 5.56
C ARG A 177 -26.45 -0.88 6.00
N GLU A 178 -26.61 -1.86 5.13
CA GLU A 178 -26.32 -3.27 5.41
C GLU A 178 -24.82 -3.52 5.66
N LEU A 179 -23.95 -2.65 5.12
CA LEU A 179 -22.49 -2.71 5.32
C LEU A 179 -22.02 -1.87 6.54
N SER A 180 -22.95 -1.26 7.29
CA SER A 180 -22.62 -0.41 8.45
C SER A 180 -22.15 -1.19 9.68
N GLN A 181 -22.64 -2.43 9.83
CA GLN A 181 -22.32 -3.29 10.95
C GLN A 181 -22.45 -4.75 10.53
N ILE A 182 -21.32 -5.43 10.49
CA ILE A 182 -21.23 -6.82 10.04
C ILE A 182 -20.82 -7.65 11.25
N ALA A 183 -21.66 -8.64 11.59
CA ALA A 183 -21.35 -9.58 12.65
C ALA A 183 -20.20 -10.47 12.20
N ALA A 184 -19.16 -10.54 13.02
CA ALA A 184 -18.09 -11.50 12.90
C ALA A 184 -18.13 -12.33 14.18
N ASP A 185 -18.73 -13.52 14.14
CA ASP A 185 -18.66 -14.47 15.26
C ASP A 185 -17.31 -15.21 15.23
N GLY A 186 -16.23 -14.44 15.09
CA GLY A 186 -14.86 -14.92 14.99
C GLY A 186 -14.24 -15.18 16.36
N GLN A 187 -13.23 -16.05 16.37
CA GLN A 187 -12.31 -16.27 17.48
C GLN A 187 -11.31 -15.12 17.65
N PHE A 188 -10.98 -14.35 16.60
CA PHE A 188 -10.05 -13.21 16.65
C PHE A 188 -10.73 -11.88 16.36
N ILE A 189 -11.65 -11.84 15.39
CA ILE A 189 -12.42 -10.65 15.02
C ILE A 189 -13.79 -10.73 15.70
N GLU A 190 -14.04 -9.84 16.66
CA GLU A 190 -15.31 -9.75 17.38
C GLU A 190 -16.42 -9.10 16.57
N ARG A 191 -16.05 -8.10 15.77
CA ARG A 191 -16.99 -7.26 15.03
C ARG A 191 -16.28 -6.51 13.93
N ILE A 192 -17.02 -6.27 12.85
CA ILE A 192 -16.61 -5.36 11.78
C ILE A 192 -17.57 -4.17 11.78
N ARG A 193 -17.02 -2.98 11.97
CA ARG A 193 -17.77 -1.71 11.98
C ARG A 193 -17.36 -0.88 10.79
N THR A 194 -18.30 -0.11 10.23
CA THR A 194 -17.94 0.92 9.26
C THR A 194 -18.46 2.28 9.67
N PHE A 195 -17.69 3.31 9.31
CA PHE A 195 -18.03 4.71 9.55
C PHE A 195 -17.63 5.53 8.33
N TYR A 196 -18.53 6.39 7.86
CA TYR A 196 -18.26 7.25 6.70
C TYR A 196 -18.07 8.70 7.13
N HIS A 197 -16.85 9.19 6.97
CA HIS A 197 -16.49 10.58 7.17
C HIS A 197 -16.90 11.41 5.95
N ARG A 198 -18.02 12.15 6.05
CA ARG A 198 -18.57 12.93 4.93
C ARG A 198 -17.66 14.06 4.46
N GLU A 199 -16.93 14.65 5.39
CA GLU A 199 -16.07 15.82 5.18
C GLU A 199 -14.86 15.54 4.27
N ASN A 200 -14.29 14.35 4.35
CA ASN A 200 -13.13 13.93 3.55
C ASN A 200 -13.42 12.70 2.67
N ARG A 201 -14.70 12.34 2.52
CA ARG A 201 -15.19 11.19 1.72
C ARG A 201 -14.46 9.89 2.01
N THR A 202 -14.18 9.64 3.30
CA THR A 202 -13.42 8.46 3.74
C THR A 202 -14.34 7.44 4.40
N LEU A 203 -14.35 6.22 3.89
CA LEU A 203 -14.92 5.06 4.56
C LEU A 203 -13.87 4.46 5.48
N ARG A 204 -14.14 4.46 6.77
CA ARG A 204 -13.35 3.75 7.78
C ARG A 204 -14.00 2.41 8.07
N VAL A 205 -13.28 1.32 7.85
CA VAL A 205 -13.63 -0.03 8.30
C VAL A 205 -12.77 -0.36 9.52
N VAL A 206 -13.38 -0.83 10.60
CA VAL A 206 -12.71 -1.16 11.85
C VAL A 206 -12.98 -2.62 12.20
N LEU A 207 -11.92 -3.39 12.34
CA LEU A 207 -11.96 -4.74 12.88
C LEU A 207 -11.71 -4.63 14.39
N ASP A 208 -12.71 -4.94 15.20
CA ASP A 208 -12.54 -5.08 16.65
C ASP A 208 -11.92 -6.44 16.92
N LEU A 209 -10.72 -6.45 17.52
CA LEU A 209 -9.94 -7.67 17.75
C LEU A 209 -10.05 -8.12 19.21
N GLN A 210 -9.94 -9.42 19.43
CA GLN A 210 -9.94 -10.04 20.75
C GLN A 210 -8.65 -9.69 21.54
N PRO A 211 -8.72 -8.94 22.66
CA PRO A 211 -7.53 -8.51 23.41
C PRO A 211 -6.77 -9.65 24.09
N SER A 212 -7.42 -10.79 24.31
CA SER A 212 -6.84 -11.93 25.03
C SER A 212 -6.09 -12.93 24.13
N LYS A 213 -5.93 -12.60 22.83
CA LYS A 213 -5.37 -13.49 21.82
C LYS A 213 -4.13 -12.88 21.17
N SER A 214 -3.14 -13.73 20.89
CA SER A 214 -2.04 -13.41 19.99
C SER A 214 -2.42 -13.79 18.57
N TYR A 215 -2.13 -12.90 17.62
CA TYR A 215 -2.45 -13.10 16.21
C TYR A 215 -1.48 -12.34 15.31
N ARG A 216 -1.32 -12.85 14.10
CA ARG A 216 -0.64 -12.21 12.98
C ARG A 216 -1.65 -11.67 11.99
N ILE A 217 -1.49 -10.41 11.59
CA ILE A 217 -2.32 -9.78 10.56
C ILE A 217 -1.54 -9.73 9.25
N SER A 218 -2.13 -10.25 8.17
CA SER A 218 -1.59 -10.17 6.81
C SER A 218 -2.57 -9.44 5.89
N GLN A 219 -2.05 -8.65 4.96
CA GLN A 219 -2.86 -7.85 4.05
C GLN A 219 -2.57 -8.26 2.61
N PHE A 220 -3.60 -8.37 1.80
CA PHE A 220 -3.50 -8.75 0.40
C PHE A 220 -4.36 -7.83 -0.46
N PHE A 221 -3.83 -7.40 -1.60
CA PHE A 221 -4.60 -6.64 -2.59
C PHE A 221 -4.62 -7.35 -3.94
N TYR A 222 -5.80 -7.85 -4.31
CA TYR A 222 -6.05 -8.48 -5.59
C TYR A 222 -6.51 -7.42 -6.59
N GLN A 223 -5.55 -6.70 -7.17
CA GLN A 223 -5.77 -5.55 -8.07
C GLN A 223 -6.74 -5.84 -9.22
N ALA A 224 -6.61 -7.00 -9.87
CA ALA A 224 -7.48 -7.38 -10.99
C ALA A 224 -8.95 -7.53 -10.58
N GLN A 225 -9.20 -7.77 -9.29
CA GLN A 225 -10.52 -7.91 -8.72
C GLN A 225 -10.96 -6.66 -7.96
N ASN A 226 -10.12 -5.63 -7.78
CA ASN A 226 -10.39 -4.54 -6.84
C ASN A 226 -10.81 -5.05 -5.44
N LEU A 227 -10.10 -6.06 -4.95
CA LEU A 227 -10.40 -6.72 -3.69
C LEU A 227 -9.24 -6.55 -2.72
N TYR A 228 -9.52 -5.98 -1.55
CA TYR A 228 -8.59 -5.92 -0.43
C TYR A 228 -8.99 -6.94 0.63
N ALA A 229 -8.05 -7.77 1.05
CA ALA A 229 -8.27 -8.82 2.04
C ALA A 229 -7.34 -8.63 3.25
N VAL A 230 -7.93 -8.69 4.43
CA VAL A 230 -7.20 -8.73 5.71
C VAL A 230 -7.37 -10.11 6.29
N GLU A 231 -6.27 -10.78 6.54
CA GLU A 231 -6.21 -12.13 7.11
C GLU A 231 -5.67 -12.04 8.54
N VAL A 232 -6.40 -12.62 9.49
CA VAL A 232 -6.02 -12.69 10.91
C VAL A 232 -5.85 -14.16 11.27
N GLU A 233 -4.66 -14.51 11.74
CA GLU A 233 -4.25 -15.88 12.03
C GLU A 233 -3.68 -15.96 13.44
N GLY A 234 -4.07 -16.97 14.22
CA GLY A 234 -3.52 -17.17 15.56
C GLY A 234 -2.04 -17.54 15.54
N GLU A 235 -1.30 -17.05 16.54
CA GLU A 235 0.11 -17.44 16.78
C GLU A 235 0.23 -18.75 17.60
#